data_AF-A0A1J5H132-F1
#
_entry.id   AF-A0A1J5H132-F1
#
_cell.length_a   1.000
_cell.length_b   1.000
_cell.length_c   1.000
_cell.angle_alpha   90.00
_cell.angle_beta   90.00
_cell.angle_gamma   90.00
#
_symmetry.space_group_name_H-M   'P 1'
#
loop_
_entity.id
_entity.type
_entity.pdbx_description
1 polymer ?
#
loop_
_entity_poly.entity_id
_entity_poly.type
_entity_poly.pdbx_seq_one_letter_code
_entity_poly.pdbx_strand_id
1 'polypeptide(L)'
;MNKIGLILSTNLSAAITIVFITAITITGELYKVAGANGKMVSPIKDFLKAIFGHHWVGKGVLAVALFVILSGLLYIIFRKQSNSQSLVWTLSLLTYTLILGTVTIFGFNIYEFVISH
;
A
#
# COMPACT_ATOMS: atom_id res chain seq x y z
N MET A 1 -15.82 21.43 -9.45
CA MET A 1 -14.93 20.52 -8.69
C MET A 1 -13.75 21.31 -8.17
N ASN A 2 -13.49 21.32 -6.86
CA ASN A 2 -12.29 21.95 -6.31
C ASN A 2 -11.05 21.11 -6.66
N LYS A 3 -10.19 21.63 -7.53
CA LYS A 3 -8.97 20.95 -8.00
C LYS A 3 -7.97 20.75 -6.86
N ILE A 4 -7.83 21.71 -5.95
CA ILE A 4 -6.89 21.64 -4.83
C ILE A 4 -7.31 20.51 -3.89
N GLY A 5 -8.57 20.50 -3.45
CA GLY A 5 -9.10 19.45 -2.60
C GLY A 5 -8.96 18.05 -3.19
N LEU A 6 -9.15 17.91 -4.51
CA LEU A 6 -8.95 16.65 -5.22
C LEU A 6 -7.49 16.20 -5.15
N ILE A 7 -6.53 17.06 -5.52
CA ILE A 7 -5.11 16.72 -5.51
C ILE A 7 -4.63 16.33 -4.10
N LEU A 8 -5.05 17.08 -3.07
CA LEU A 8 -4.73 16.74 -1.68
C LEU A 8 -5.25 15.35 -1.31
N SER A 9 -6.51 15.07 -1.63
CA SER A 9 -7.14 13.79 -1.31
C SER A 9 -6.46 12.62 -2.03
N THR A 10 -6.12 12.76 -3.31
CA THR A 10 -5.47 11.70 -4.08
C THR A 10 -4.02 11.50 -3.66
N ASN A 11 -3.27 12.57 -3.37
CA ASN A 11 -1.88 12.47 -2.91
C ASN A 11 -1.78 11.75 -1.56
N LEU A 12 -2.63 12.13 -0.61
CA LEU A 12 -2.63 11.50 0.72
C LEU A 12 -3.13 10.06 0.65
N SER A 13 -4.16 9.79 -0.15
CA SER A 13 -4.65 8.43 -0.40
C SER A 13 -3.57 7.54 -1.04
N ALA A 14 -2.84 8.06 -2.03
CA ALA A 14 -1.74 7.35 -2.66
C ALA A 14 -0.61 7.05 -1.67
N ALA A 15 -0.21 8.04 -0.84
CA ALA A 15 0.82 7.84 0.18
C ALA A 15 0.44 6.73 1.18
N ILE A 16 -0.81 6.73 1.67
CA ILE A 16 -1.32 5.68 2.57
C ILE A 16 -1.35 4.33 1.86
N THR A 17 -1.77 4.29 0.60
CA THR A 17 -1.83 3.06 -0.21
C THR A 17 -0.44 2.47 -0.44
N ILE A 18 0.57 3.32 -0.67
CA ILE A 18 1.99 2.89 -0.79
C ILE A 18 2.47 2.25 0.51
N VAL A 19 2.16 2.86 1.67
CA VAL A 19 2.51 2.28 2.97
C VAL A 19 1.81 0.94 3.17
N PHE A 20 0.52 0.85 2.85
CA PHE A 20 -0.24 -0.39 2.92
C PHE A 20 0.37 -1.49 2.05
N ILE A 21 0.64 -1.21 0.76
CA ILE A 21 1.16 -2.24 -0.16
C ILE A 21 2.57 -2.68 0.23
N THR A 22 3.38 -1.76 0.77
CA THR A 22 4.70 -2.09 1.33
C THR A 22 4.57 -3.03 2.52
N ALA A 23 3.73 -2.67 3.50
CA ALA A 23 3.52 -3.46 4.70
C ALA A 23 2.94 -4.84 4.38
N ILE A 24 1.86 -4.93 3.62
CA ILE A 24 1.24 -6.23 3.29
C ILE A 24 2.15 -7.10 2.42
N THR A 25 3.06 -6.51 1.64
CA THR A 25 4.05 -7.27 0.89
C THR A 25 5.06 -7.92 1.81
N ILE A 26 5.70 -7.13 2.68
CA ILE A 26 6.72 -7.61 3.61
C ILE A 26 6.11 -8.58 4.62
N THR A 27 5.00 -8.21 5.28
CA THR A 27 4.33 -9.09 6.25
C THR A 27 3.80 -10.36 5.59
N GLY A 28 3.34 -10.29 4.33
CA GLY A 28 2.88 -11.47 3.60
C GLY A 28 3.99 -12.51 3.39
N GLU A 29 5.25 -12.10 3.31
CA GLU A 29 6.38 -13.02 3.18
C GLU A 29 7.00 -13.39 4.54
N LEU A 30 7.12 -12.45 5.48
CA LEU A 30 7.74 -12.69 6.78
C LEU A 30 6.84 -13.43 7.78
N TYR A 31 5.52 -13.20 7.74
CA TYR A 31 4.60 -13.82 8.69
C TYR A 31 4.30 -15.26 8.29
N LYS A 32 5.09 -16.18 8.84
CA LYS A 32 4.97 -17.63 8.65
C LYS A 32 4.56 -18.31 9.96
N VAL A 33 3.59 -19.22 9.88
CA VAL A 33 3.12 -20.04 11.01
C VAL A 33 3.17 -21.52 10.64
N ALA A 34 3.29 -22.40 11.65
CA ALA A 34 3.27 -23.84 11.42
C ALA A 34 1.89 -24.31 10.93
N GLY A 35 1.84 -24.91 9.75
CA GLY A 35 0.65 -25.54 9.20
C GLY A 35 0.40 -26.94 9.79
N ALA A 36 -0.78 -27.51 9.51
CA ALA A 36 -1.19 -28.84 10.00
C ALA A 36 -0.26 -29.99 9.57
N ASN A 37 0.53 -29.78 8.51
CA ASN A 37 1.53 -30.73 7.99
C ASN A 37 2.96 -30.41 8.47
N GLY A 38 3.12 -29.51 9.45
CA GLY A 38 4.41 -29.05 9.95
C GLY A 38 5.16 -28.11 9.02
N LYS A 39 4.64 -27.79 7.82
CA LYS A 39 5.27 -26.82 6.91
C LYS A 39 4.89 -25.40 7.31
N MET A 40 5.84 -24.49 7.21
CA MET A 40 5.59 -23.07 7.39
C MET A 40 4.70 -22.55 6.28
N VAL A 41 3.55 -21.98 6.63
CA VAL A 41 2.58 -21.37 5.71
C VAL A 41 2.48 -19.88 5.99
N SER A 42 2.11 -19.09 4.99
CA SER A 42 1.83 -17.66 5.15
C SER A 42 0.31 -17.43 5.13
N PRO A 43 -0.32 -17.19 6.30
CA PRO A 43 -1.77 -17.02 6.40
C PRO A 43 -2.30 -15.89 5.52
N ILE A 44 -1.54 -14.81 5.37
CA ILE A 44 -1.91 -13.66 4.54
C ILE A 44 -1.93 -14.07 3.07
N LYS A 45 -0.90 -14.79 2.59
CA LYS A 45 -0.84 -15.25 1.20
C LYS A 45 -1.96 -16.23 0.91
N ASP A 46 -2.22 -17.17 1.81
CA ASP A 46 -3.28 -18.16 1.65
C ASP A 46 -4.68 -17.52 1.67
N PHE A 47 -4.92 -16.58 2.59
CA PHE A 47 -6.16 -15.80 2.64
C PHE A 47 -6.41 -15.03 1.34
N LEU A 48 -5.40 -14.29 0.86
CA LEU A 48 -5.53 -13.53 -0.39
C LEU A 48 -5.71 -14.45 -1.60
N LYS A 49 -5.03 -15.60 -1.62
CA LYS A 49 -5.19 -16.60 -2.67
C LYS A 49 -6.59 -17.23 -2.65
N ALA A 50 -7.15 -17.50 -1.47
CA ALA A 50 -8.48 -18.08 -1.33
C ALA A 50 -9.59 -17.16 -1.85
N ILE A 51 -9.46 -15.84 -1.66
CA ILE A 51 -10.46 -14.86 -2.09
C ILE A 51 -10.27 -14.44 -3.55
N PHE A 52 -9.02 -14.17 -3.96
CA PHE A 52 -8.72 -13.54 -5.26
C PHE A 52 -8.08 -14.50 -6.28
N GLY A 53 -7.97 -15.80 -5.95
CA GLY A 53 -7.30 -16.82 -6.76
C GLY A 53 -5.77 -16.73 -6.73
N HIS A 54 -5.22 -15.53 -6.53
CA HIS A 54 -3.79 -15.29 -6.46
C HIS A 54 -3.45 -14.13 -5.50
N HIS A 55 -2.45 -14.32 -4.64
CA HIS A 55 -2.15 -13.37 -3.57
C HIS A 55 -1.59 -12.04 -4.08
N TRP A 56 -0.84 -11.99 -5.20
CA TRP A 56 -0.43 -10.72 -5.80
C TRP A 56 -1.61 -9.93 -6.37
N VAL A 57 -2.58 -10.63 -6.99
CA VAL A 57 -3.81 -10.01 -7.47
C VAL A 57 -4.61 -9.45 -6.29
N GLY A 58 -4.73 -10.21 -5.21
CA GLY A 58 -5.40 -9.75 -3.98
C GLY A 58 -4.78 -8.48 -3.39
N LYS A 59 -3.44 -8.40 -3.29
CA LYS A 59 -2.76 -7.16 -2.85
C LYS A 59 -3.10 -5.98 -3.77
N GLY A 60 -3.10 -6.18 -5.08
CA GLY A 60 -3.44 -5.15 -6.07
C GLY A 60 -4.89 -4.66 -5.96
N VAL A 61 -5.85 -5.59 -5.86
CA VAL A 61 -7.27 -5.26 -5.70
C VAL A 61 -7.50 -4.47 -4.40
N LEU A 62 -6.92 -4.92 -3.29
CA LEU A 62 -7.03 -4.21 -2.01
C LEU A 62 -6.40 -2.82 -2.08
N ALA A 63 -5.26 -2.65 -2.76
CA ALA A 63 -4.63 -1.34 -2.91
C ALA A 63 -5.48 -0.38 -3.75
N VAL A 64 -6.05 -0.84 -4.87
CA VAL A 64 -6.96 -0.02 -5.69
C VAL A 64 -8.21 0.35 -4.90
N ALA A 65 -8.84 -0.61 -4.22
CA ALA A 65 -10.01 -0.37 -3.39
C ALA A 65 -9.71 0.65 -2.29
N LEU A 66 -8.60 0.47 -1.57
CA LEU A 66 -8.17 1.39 -0.52
C LEU A 66 -7.93 2.80 -1.08
N PHE A 67 -7.23 2.92 -2.20
CA PHE A 67 -6.96 4.20 -2.86
C PHE A 67 -8.26 4.92 -3.25
N VAL A 68 -9.22 4.21 -3.86
CA VAL A 68 -10.48 4.80 -4.30
C VAL A 68 -11.32 5.25 -3.11
N ILE A 69 -11.47 4.38 -2.10
CA ILE A 69 -12.25 4.66 -0.89
C ILE A 69 -11.64 5.85 -0.14
N LEU A 70 -10.33 5.84 0.12
CA LEU A 70 -9.66 6.93 0.83
C LEU A 70 -9.68 8.23 0.03
N SER A 71 -9.49 8.19 -1.30
CA SER A 71 -9.59 9.40 -2.12
C SER A 71 -10.99 10.03 -2.00
N GLY A 72 -12.04 9.21 -2.04
CA GLY A 72 -13.42 9.69 -1.86
C GLY A 72 -13.67 10.29 -0.48
N LEU A 73 -13.28 9.58 0.59
CA LEU A 73 -13.45 10.04 1.97
C LEU A 73 -12.65 11.32 2.24
N LEU A 74 -11.39 11.37 1.83
CA LEU A 74 -10.53 12.54 1.99
C LEU A 74 -10.99 13.71 1.12
N TYR A 75 -11.58 13.46 -0.05
CA TYR A 75 -12.15 14.52 -0.88
C TYR A 75 -13.31 15.22 -0.16
N ILE A 76 -14.19 14.49 0.52
CA ILE A 76 -15.29 15.09 1.30
C ILE A 76 -14.74 16.05 2.36
N ILE A 77 -13.61 15.72 2.96
CA ILE A 77 -12.92 16.53 3.97
C ILE A 77 -12.25 17.75 3.31
N PHE A 78 -11.52 17.57 2.21
CA PHE A 78 -10.69 18.62 1.61
C PHE A 78 -11.37 19.40 0.48
N ARG A 79 -12.60 19.10 0.07
CA ARG A 79 -13.30 19.78 -1.04
C ARG A 79 -13.45 21.30 -0.88
N LYS A 80 -13.34 21.83 0.35
CA LYS A 80 -13.38 23.28 0.63
C LYS A 80 -11.99 23.91 0.80
N GLN A 81 -10.92 23.15 0.72
CA GLN A 81 -9.56 23.64 0.91
C GLN A 81 -9.09 24.45 -0.30
N SER A 82 -8.54 25.64 -0.08
CA SER A 82 -7.99 26.52 -1.10
C SER A 82 -6.50 26.82 -0.90
N ASN A 83 -5.90 26.38 0.21
CA ASN A 83 -4.50 26.64 0.52
C ASN A 83 -3.55 25.83 -0.38
N SER A 84 -2.76 26.54 -1.19
CA SER A 84 -1.75 25.94 -2.07
C SER A 84 -0.54 25.40 -1.29
N GLN A 85 -0.24 25.89 -0.09
CA GLN A 85 0.88 25.40 0.72
C GLN A 85 0.70 23.93 1.11
N SER A 86 -0.54 23.51 1.33
CA SER A 86 -0.87 22.10 1.62
C SER A 86 -0.54 21.17 0.43
N LEU A 87 -0.55 21.67 -0.80
CA LEU A 87 -0.21 20.87 -1.98
C LEU A 87 1.27 20.47 -1.96
N VAL A 88 2.16 21.43 -1.70
CA VAL A 88 3.60 21.16 -1.62
C VAL A 88 3.89 20.11 -0.57
N TRP A 89 3.28 20.23 0.62
CA TRP A 89 3.46 19.26 1.68
C TRP A 89 2.96 17.85 1.31
N THR A 90 1.74 17.72 0.77
CA THR A 90 1.23 16.39 0.35
C THR A 90 2.02 15.78 -0.80
N LEU A 91 2.54 16.60 -1.71
CA LEU A 91 3.38 16.13 -2.82
C LEU A 91 4.74 15.64 -2.31
N SER A 92 5.36 16.37 -1.39
CA SER A 92 6.60 15.92 -0.73
C SER A 92 6.38 14.63 0.04
N LEU A 93 5.28 14.53 0.81
CA LEU A 93 4.91 13.30 1.51
C LEU A 93 4.74 12.11 0.55
N LEU A 94 4.01 12.30 -0.55
CA LEU A 94 3.84 11.28 -1.58
C LEU A 94 5.20 10.87 -2.19
N THR A 95 6.06 11.83 -2.45
CA THR A 95 7.38 11.59 -3.04
C THR A 95 8.26 10.77 -2.10
N TYR A 96 8.35 11.17 -0.83
CA TYR A 96 9.14 10.44 0.17
C TYR A 96 8.57 9.04 0.42
N THR A 97 7.25 8.89 0.51
CA THR A 97 6.62 7.57 0.68
C THR A 97 6.84 6.67 -0.52
N LEU A 98 6.78 7.20 -1.75
CA LEU A 98 7.11 6.46 -2.97
C LEU A 98 8.56 5.97 -2.97
N ILE A 99 9.52 6.86 -2.69
CA ILE A 99 10.95 6.52 -2.67
C ILE A 99 11.20 5.45 -1.59
N LEU A 100 10.74 5.69 -0.36
CA LEU A 100 10.93 4.77 0.75
C LEU A 100 10.27 3.42 0.47
N GLY A 101 9.01 3.41 0.06
CA GLY A 101 8.28 2.16 -0.26
C GLY A 101 8.96 1.37 -1.36
N THR A 102 9.42 2.04 -2.43
CA THR A 102 10.15 1.39 -3.53
C THR A 102 11.46 0.79 -3.04
N VAL A 103 12.29 1.55 -2.33
CA VAL A 103 13.57 1.08 -1.80
C VAL A 103 13.37 -0.07 -0.82
N THR A 104 12.35 0.00 0.05
CA THR A 104 12.05 -1.07 1.01
C THR A 104 11.61 -2.35 0.31
N ILE A 105 10.64 -2.30 -0.60
CA ILE A 105 10.19 -3.50 -1.34
C ILE A 105 11.34 -4.07 -2.17
N PHE A 106 12.08 -3.23 -2.88
CA PHE A 106 13.19 -3.67 -3.72
C PHE A 106 14.30 -4.33 -2.90
N GLY A 107 14.75 -3.67 -1.84
CA GLY A 107 15.75 -4.22 -0.93
C GLY A 107 15.29 -5.51 -0.26
N PHE A 108 14.01 -5.59 0.12
CA PHE A 108 13.41 -6.81 0.67
C PHE A 108 13.44 -7.97 -0.33
N ASN A 109 13.09 -7.73 -1.60
CA ASN A 109 13.14 -8.77 -2.63
C ASN A 109 14.57 -9.24 -2.92
N ILE A 110 15.56 -8.33 -2.90
CA ILE A 110 16.97 -8.73 -3.01
C ILE A 110 17.38 -9.59 -1.82
N TYR A 111 17.04 -9.17 -0.61
CA TYR A 111 17.33 -9.92 0.62
C TYR A 111 16.74 -11.33 0.57
N GLU A 112 15.46 -11.46 0.19
CA GLU A 112 14.78 -12.75 0.14
C GLU A 112 15.34 -13.66 -0.97
N PHE A 113 15.74 -13.08 -2.11
CA PHE A 113 16.42 -13.83 -3.18
C PHE A 113 17.79 -14.36 -2.75
N VAL A 114 18.57 -13.57 -2.01
CA VAL A 114 19.96 -13.94 -1.63
C VAL A 114 20.02 -14.87 -0.43
N ILE A 115 19.12 -14.72 0.55
CA ILE A 115 19.22 -15.43 1.84
C ILE A 115 18.21 -16.57 1.97
N SER A 116 17.05 -16.49 1.31
CA SER A 116 15.98 -17.51 1.45
C SER A 116 15.95 -18.53 0.31
N HIS A 117 16.93 -18.49 -0.59
CA HIS A 117 17.25 -19.52 -1.60
C HIS A 117 18.67 -20.02 -1.39
#